data_AF-A0A8I0FD45-F1
#
_entry.id   AF-A0A8I0FD45-F1
#
_cell.length_a   1.000
_cell.length_b   1.000
_cell.length_c   1.000
_cell.angle_alpha   90.00
_cell.angle_beta   90.00
_cell.angle_gamma   90.00
#
_symmetry.space_group_name_H-M   'P 1'
#
loop_
_entity.id
_entity.type
_entity.pdbx_description
1 polymer ?
#
loop_
_entity_poly.entity_id
_entity_poly.type
_entity_poly.pdbx_seq_one_letter_code
_entity_poly.pdbx_strand_id
1 'polypeptide(L)'
;MNQIRPFPPTDFMDQAEEEEAIRLIPAPDLKKWVVANYLTIGGPIYNPDHDHIAELLHDNDEFLAFAWASSAYKSKQAMVLGQCEKVMFNVGGWRKARQEQQMRDWFGFVPTYLITVDASFCERANDTEFCYL
;
A
#
# COMPACT_ATOMS: atom_id res chain seq x y z
N MET A 1 -12.69 14.83 14.82
CA MET A 1 -12.00 14.12 13.73
C MET A 1 -13.08 13.40 12.94
N ASN A 2 -13.40 13.86 11.72
CA ASN A 2 -14.50 13.33 10.91
C ASN A 2 -14.03 12.52 9.69
N GLN A 3 -12.73 12.25 9.55
CA GLN A 3 -12.21 11.43 8.46
C GLN A 3 -11.78 10.07 8.99
N ILE A 4 -12.50 9.03 8.57
CA ILE A 4 -12.27 7.64 8.95
C ILE A 4 -11.09 7.11 8.13
N ARG A 5 -10.18 6.35 8.76
CA ARG A 5 -9.09 5.66 8.06
C ARG A 5 -9.63 4.63 7.05
N PRO A 6 -8.88 4.28 6.00
CA PRO A 6 -9.33 3.30 5.03
C PRO A 6 -9.32 1.91 5.66
N PHE A 7 -10.39 1.15 5.41
CA PHE A 7 -10.47 -0.26 5.71
C PHE A 7 -10.27 -1.08 4.43
N PRO A 8 -9.75 -2.31 4.51
CA PRO A 8 -9.74 -3.19 3.36
C PRO A 8 -11.18 -3.47 2.89
N PRO A 9 -11.42 -3.63 1.57
CA PRO A 9 -12.75 -3.95 1.06
C PRO A 9 -13.26 -5.29 1.62
N THR A 10 -14.52 -5.35 2.05
CA THR A 10 -15.12 -6.58 2.60
C THR A 10 -15.07 -7.75 1.61
N ASP A 11 -15.47 -7.54 0.36
CA ASP A 11 -15.41 -8.59 -0.67
C ASP A 11 -13.98 -9.14 -0.88
N PHE A 12 -12.95 -8.32 -0.65
CA PHE A 12 -11.56 -8.77 -0.72
C PHE A 12 -11.17 -9.64 0.47
N MET A 13 -11.65 -9.29 1.67
CA MET A 13 -11.45 -10.08 2.88
C MET A 13 -12.17 -11.42 2.76
N ASP A 14 -13.45 -11.42 2.36
CA ASP A 14 -14.24 -12.63 2.17
C ASP A 14 -13.59 -13.59 1.17
N GLN A 15 -13.13 -13.08 0.01
CA GLN A 15 -12.40 -13.88 -0.98
C GLN A 15 -11.08 -14.44 -0.44
N ALA A 16 -10.39 -13.68 0.42
CA ALA A 16 -9.13 -14.13 0.98
C ALA A 16 -9.30 -15.24 2.02
N GLU A 17 -10.44 -15.32 2.71
CA GLU A 17 -10.74 -16.43 3.62
C GLU A 17 -10.89 -17.78 2.89
N GLU A 18 -11.28 -17.74 1.61
CA GLU A 18 -11.45 -18.91 0.76
C GLU A 18 -10.14 -19.36 0.06
N GLU A 19 -9.09 -18.54 0.10
CA GLU A 19 -7.83 -18.76 -0.64
C GLU A 19 -6.67 -19.14 0.28
N GLU A 20 -5.92 -20.20 -0.07
CA GLU A 20 -4.70 -20.55 0.68
C GLU A 20 -3.52 -19.58 0.41
N ALA A 21 -3.52 -18.93 -0.76
CA ALA A 21 -2.47 -18.02 -1.17
C ALA A 21 -2.77 -16.59 -0.71
N ILE A 22 -1.72 -15.81 -0.42
CA ILE A 22 -1.88 -14.38 -0.13
C ILE A 22 -2.47 -13.70 -1.37
N ARG A 23 -3.59 -13.02 -1.16
CA ARG A 23 -4.25 -12.18 -2.16
C ARG A 23 -3.74 -10.76 -2.02
N LEU A 24 -3.48 -10.12 -3.16
CA LEU A 24 -3.02 -8.74 -3.25
C LEU A 24 -3.97 -7.96 -4.14
N ILE A 25 -4.34 -6.75 -3.72
CA ILE A 25 -5.15 -5.82 -4.52
C ILE A 25 -4.59 -4.39 -4.42
N PRO A 26 -4.80 -3.53 -5.42
CA PRO A 26 -4.48 -2.12 -5.31
C PRO A 26 -5.30 -1.45 -4.21
N ALA A 27 -4.69 -0.51 -3.50
CA ALA A 27 -5.29 0.24 -2.39
C ALA A 27 -5.25 1.75 -2.65
N PRO A 28 -5.98 2.26 -3.68
CA PRO A 28 -5.96 3.68 -4.02
C PRO A 28 -6.46 4.58 -2.88
N ASP A 29 -7.36 4.08 -2.04
CA ASP A 29 -7.90 4.85 -0.93
C ASP A 29 -6.91 4.99 0.24
N LEU A 30 -5.96 4.04 0.40
CA LEU A 30 -4.79 4.23 1.26
C LEU A 30 -3.95 5.40 0.77
N LYS A 31 -3.61 5.44 -0.52
CA LYS A 31 -2.84 6.54 -1.12
C LYS A 31 -3.52 7.89 -0.85
N LYS A 32 -4.82 7.99 -1.17
CA LYS A 32 -5.59 9.22 -0.96
C LYS A 32 -5.58 9.66 0.50
N TRP A 33 -5.75 8.71 1.43
CA TRP A 33 -5.75 9.03 2.85
C TRP A 33 -4.37 9.47 3.34
N VAL A 34 -3.29 8.79 2.95
CA VAL A 34 -1.92 9.19 3.30
C VAL A 34 -1.62 10.58 2.76
N VAL A 35 -1.95 10.87 1.50
CA VAL A 35 -1.74 12.20 0.92
C VAL A 35 -2.49 13.27 1.72
N ALA A 36 -3.79 13.06 1.99
CA ALA A 36 -4.61 14.04 2.68
C ALA A 36 -4.23 14.26 4.16
N ASN A 37 -3.69 13.23 4.83
CA ASN A 37 -3.49 13.25 6.28
C ASN A 37 -2.03 13.45 6.69
N TYR A 38 -1.08 12.80 6.01
CA TYR A 38 0.34 12.83 6.35
C TYR A 38 1.15 13.82 5.50
N LEU A 39 0.79 13.98 4.22
CA LEU A 39 1.63 14.70 3.25
C LEU A 39 1.11 16.10 2.90
N THR A 40 -0.13 16.43 3.26
CA THR A 40 -0.73 17.73 2.96
C THR A 40 -0.63 18.65 4.17
N ILE A 41 -0.09 19.85 3.97
CA ILE A 41 -0.04 20.89 5.01
C ILE A 41 -1.47 21.17 5.52
N GLY A 42 -1.64 21.11 6.84
CA GLY A 42 -2.96 21.24 7.49
C GLY A 42 -3.74 19.93 7.62
N GLY A 43 -3.18 18.81 7.13
CA GLY A 43 -3.68 17.46 7.39
C GLY A 43 -3.66 17.13 8.90
N PRO A 44 -4.58 16.29 9.41
CA PRO A 44 -4.72 16.01 10.83
C PRO A 44 -3.47 15.49 11.54
N ILE A 45 -2.61 14.77 10.80
CA ILE A 45 -1.37 14.14 11.27
C ILE A 45 -0.22 14.45 10.31
N TYR A 46 -0.26 15.65 9.73
CA TYR A 46 0.76 16.13 8.81
C TYR A 46 2.16 16.01 9.44
N ASN A 47 3.09 15.42 8.70
CA ASN A 47 4.48 15.28 9.14
C ASN A 47 5.41 16.02 8.15
N PRO A 48 6.03 17.15 8.56
CA PRO A 48 6.93 17.92 7.69
C PRO A 48 8.16 17.13 7.25
N ASP A 49 8.58 16.09 7.98
CA ASP A 49 9.69 15.23 7.56
C ASP A 49 9.38 14.51 6.23
N HIS A 50 8.11 14.41 5.84
CA HIS A 50 7.66 13.77 4.61
C HIS A 50 7.35 14.74 3.46
N ASP A 51 7.66 16.03 3.59
CA ASP A 51 7.42 17.03 2.52
C ASP A 51 8.08 16.64 1.20
N HIS A 52 9.28 16.04 1.27
CA HIS A 52 10.00 15.53 0.11
C HIS A 52 9.21 14.45 -0.66
N ILE A 53 8.38 13.65 0.01
CA ILE A 53 7.51 12.66 -0.63
C ILE A 53 6.35 13.36 -1.34
N ALA A 54 5.79 14.41 -0.73
CA ALA A 54 4.71 15.21 -1.32
C ALA A 54 5.18 15.89 -2.61
N GLU A 55 6.39 16.47 -2.60
CA GLU A 55 7.02 17.06 -3.79
C GLU A 55 7.21 16.02 -4.91
N LEU A 56 7.76 14.85 -4.59
CA LEU A 56 7.97 13.77 -5.57
C LEU A 56 6.65 13.24 -6.16
N LEU A 57 5.60 13.17 -5.35
CA LEU A 57 4.26 12.79 -5.81
C LEU A 57 3.62 13.86 -6.69
N HIS A 58 3.81 15.14 -6.37
CA HIS A 58 3.31 16.26 -7.18
C HIS A 58 3.97 16.28 -8.57
N ASP A 59 5.28 16.00 -8.64
CA ASP A 59 6.01 15.93 -9.90
C ASP A 59 5.69 14.67 -10.71
N ASN A 60 5.38 13.57 -10.04
CA ASN A 60 5.07 12.30 -10.67
C ASN A 60 4.07 11.48 -9.83
N ASP A 61 2.82 11.42 -10.28
CA ASP A 61 1.79 10.59 -9.66
C ASP A 61 2.13 9.09 -9.65
N GLU A 62 3.02 8.65 -10.54
CA GLU A 62 3.52 7.27 -10.61
C GLU A 62 4.60 6.95 -9.56
N PHE A 63 5.04 7.94 -8.78
CA PHE A 63 6.12 7.78 -7.81
C PHE A 63 5.77 6.75 -6.72
N LEU A 64 4.55 6.79 -6.19
CA LEU A 64 4.14 5.93 -5.07
C LEU A 64 2.74 5.36 -5.31
N ALA A 65 2.61 4.04 -5.11
CA ALA A 65 1.36 3.30 -5.11
C ALA A 65 1.22 2.47 -3.83
N PHE A 66 -0.01 2.03 -3.56
CA PHE A 66 -0.35 1.26 -2.36
C PHE A 66 -1.11 0.00 -2.74
N ALA A 67 -0.92 -1.07 -1.98
CA ALA A 67 -1.63 -2.33 -2.09
C ALA A 67 -2.03 -2.90 -0.72
N TRP A 68 -3.13 -3.63 -0.70
CA TRP A 68 -3.50 -4.49 0.41
C TRP A 68 -2.97 -5.89 0.18
N ALA A 69 -2.39 -6.50 1.20
CA ALA A 69 -2.17 -7.94 1.30
C ALA A 69 -3.19 -8.55 2.25
N SER A 70 -3.78 -9.70 1.89
CA SER A 70 -4.82 -10.32 2.71
C SER A 70 -4.34 -10.74 4.09
N SER A 71 -3.03 -10.99 4.23
CA SER A 71 -2.39 -11.26 5.51
C SER A 71 -0.94 -10.80 5.49
N ALA A 72 -0.37 -10.58 6.67
CA ALA A 72 1.06 -10.38 6.83
C ALA A 72 1.86 -11.62 6.42
N TYR A 73 3.08 -11.40 5.94
CA TYR A 73 4.00 -12.48 5.63
C TYR A 73 5.09 -12.60 6.69
N LYS A 74 5.61 -13.82 6.85
CA LYS A 74 6.72 -14.09 7.77
C LYS A 74 8.05 -13.97 7.05
N SER A 75 8.86 -12.99 7.45
CA SER A 75 10.27 -12.92 7.07
C SER A 75 11.11 -13.88 7.92
N LYS A 76 12.42 -13.97 7.66
CA LYS A 76 13.34 -14.79 8.46
C LYS A 76 13.42 -14.36 9.94
N GLN A 77 13.10 -13.10 10.24
CA GLN A 77 13.33 -12.51 11.57
C GLN A 77 12.04 -12.02 12.25
N ALA A 78 11.04 -11.61 11.50
CA ALA A 78 9.83 -10.98 12.03
C ALA A 78 8.60 -11.22 11.13
N MET A 79 7.43 -10.99 11.72
CA MET A 79 6.19 -10.80 10.96
C MET A 79 6.19 -9.40 10.33
N VAL A 80 5.83 -9.30 9.06
CA VAL A 80 5.84 -8.03 8.32
C VAL A 80 4.41 -7.59 8.04
N LEU A 81 3.98 -6.54 8.72
CA LEU A 81 2.63 -5.96 8.61
C LEU A 81 2.54 -4.87 7.53
N GLY A 82 3.67 -4.32 7.12
CA GLY A 82 3.78 -3.29 6.11
C GLY A 82 5.18 -3.29 5.49
N GLN A 83 5.27 -3.03 4.20
CA GLN A 83 6.53 -2.95 3.48
C GLN A 83 6.48 -1.86 2.41
N CYS A 84 7.49 -0.99 2.42
CA CYS A 84 7.78 -0.07 1.31
C CYS A 84 8.96 -0.60 0.51
N GLU A 85 8.82 -0.69 -0.81
CA GLU A 85 9.89 -1.14 -1.69
C GLU A 85 9.95 -0.33 -2.99
N LYS A 86 11.17 -0.15 -3.52
CA LYS A 86 11.34 0.30 -4.89
C LYS A 86 11.00 -0.86 -5.82
N VAL A 87 10.09 -0.65 -6.77
CA VAL A 87 9.65 -1.70 -7.68
C VAL A 87 10.80 -2.06 -8.62
N MET A 88 11.29 -3.30 -8.50
CA MET A 88 12.43 -3.82 -9.26
C MET A 88 12.14 -5.25 -9.73
N PHE A 89 12.19 -5.48 -11.05
CA PHE A 89 11.99 -6.81 -11.63
C PHE A 89 13.33 -7.49 -11.90
N ASN A 90 13.80 -8.29 -10.95
CA ASN A 90 15.10 -8.98 -11.02
C ASN A 90 15.08 -10.28 -11.86
N VAL A 91 14.23 -10.31 -12.90
CA VAL A 91 14.04 -11.43 -13.82
C VAL A 91 13.88 -10.91 -15.25
N GLY A 92 14.06 -11.78 -16.25
CA GLY A 92 13.91 -11.43 -17.67
C GLY A 92 12.74 -12.13 -18.37
N GLY A 93 12.56 -11.82 -19.64
CA GLY A 93 11.59 -12.48 -20.53
C GLY A 93 10.15 -12.44 -20.00
N TRP A 94 9.42 -13.55 -20.18
CA TRP A 94 8.01 -13.63 -19.77
C TRP A 94 7.78 -13.49 -18.26
N ARG A 95 8.78 -13.79 -17.41
CA ARG A 95 8.66 -13.60 -15.95
C ARG A 95 8.58 -12.11 -15.61
N LYS A 96 9.42 -11.30 -16.26
CA LYS A 96 9.37 -9.83 -16.14
C LYS A 96 8.05 -9.29 -16.70
N ALA A 97 7.69 -9.71 -17.92
CA ALA A 97 6.49 -9.22 -18.59
C ALA A 97 5.21 -9.43 -17.74
N ARG A 98 5.06 -10.59 -17.09
CA ARG A 98 3.91 -10.85 -16.20
C ARG A 98 3.91 -9.97 -14.94
N GLN A 99 5.07 -9.71 -14.35
CA GLN A 99 5.18 -8.83 -13.18
C GLN A 99 4.88 -7.38 -13.55
N GLU A 100 5.37 -6.89 -14.69
CA GLU A 100 5.06 -5.56 -15.21
C GLU A 100 3.58 -5.42 -15.58
N GLN A 101 3.01 -6.44 -16.23
CA GLN A 101 1.59 -6.46 -16.58
C GLN A 101 0.72 -6.37 -15.31
N GLN A 102 1.03 -7.12 -14.26
CA GLN A 102 0.29 -7.05 -13.00
C GLN A 102 0.23 -5.63 -12.42
N MET A 103 1.37 -4.91 -12.44
CA MET A 103 1.41 -3.52 -11.95
C MET A 103 0.56 -2.60 -12.83
N ARG A 104 0.64 -2.74 -14.16
CA ARG A 104 -0.15 -1.92 -15.09
C ARG A 104 -1.65 -2.21 -15.00
N ASP A 105 -2.03 -3.45 -14.79
CA ASP A 105 -3.44 -3.83 -14.62
C ASP A 105 -4.01 -3.26 -13.31
N TRP A 106 -3.18 -3.17 -12.26
CA TRP A 106 -3.58 -2.58 -10.98
C TRP A 106 -3.57 -1.05 -10.94
N PHE A 107 -2.54 -0.43 -11.51
CA PHE A 107 -2.25 0.99 -11.31
C PHE A 107 -2.32 1.81 -12.60
N GLY A 108 -2.39 1.19 -13.78
CA GLY A 108 -2.24 1.82 -15.09
C GLY A 108 -0.78 2.05 -15.51
N PHE A 109 0.17 1.89 -14.58
CA PHE A 109 1.60 2.11 -14.76
C PHE A 109 2.41 1.16 -13.88
N VAL A 110 3.74 1.22 -14.00
CA VAL A 110 4.65 0.53 -13.06
C VAL A 110 5.12 1.57 -12.03
N PRO A 111 4.67 1.51 -10.76
CA PRO A 111 5.04 2.52 -9.78
C PRO A 111 6.54 2.52 -9.51
N THR A 112 7.09 3.68 -9.11
CA THR A 112 8.50 3.73 -8.66
C THR A 112 8.66 3.03 -7.31
N TYR A 113 7.73 3.29 -6.38
CA TYR A 113 7.65 2.66 -5.07
C TYR A 113 6.26 2.08 -4.82
N LEU A 114 6.21 0.92 -4.16
CA LEU A 114 4.99 0.27 -3.72
C LEU A 114 5.03 0.10 -2.21
N ILE A 115 3.96 0.53 -1.55
CA ILE A 115 3.70 0.21 -0.14
C ILE A 115 2.62 -0.86 -0.08
N THR A 116 2.94 -2.01 0.51
CA THR A 116 1.98 -3.10 0.72
C THR A 116 1.70 -3.21 2.22
N VAL A 117 0.43 -3.28 2.60
CA VAL A 117 -0.01 -3.29 4.01
C VAL A 117 -0.90 -4.51 4.28
N ASP A 118 -0.75 -5.13 5.45
CA ASP A 118 -1.58 -6.24 5.93
C ASP A 118 -3.01 -5.75 6.23
N ALA A 119 -3.95 -6.18 5.39
CA ALA A 119 -5.37 -5.91 5.51
C ALA A 119 -5.96 -6.53 6.78
N SER A 120 -5.61 -7.77 7.10
CA SER A 120 -6.14 -8.48 8.28
C SER A 120 -5.72 -7.81 9.59
N PHE A 121 -4.54 -7.21 9.64
CA PHE A 121 -4.13 -6.38 10.76
C PHE A 121 -4.90 -5.06 10.78
N CYS A 122 -4.95 -4.36 9.64
CA CYS A 122 -5.62 -3.06 9.55
C CYS A 122 -7.12 -3.12 9.85
N GLU A 123 -7.80 -4.22 9.55
CA GLU A 123 -9.20 -4.43 9.93
C GLU A 123 -9.41 -4.40 11.45
N ARG A 124 -8.46 -4.98 12.20
CA ARG A 124 -8.56 -5.18 13.66
C ARG A 124 -7.86 -4.10 14.47
N ALA A 125 -6.94 -3.36 13.85
CA ALA A 125 -6.15 -2.32 14.47
C ALA A 125 -7.03 -1.16 14.98
N ASN A 126 -6.61 -0.51 16.05
CA ASN A 126 -7.12 0.83 16.36
C ASN A 126 -6.38 1.91 15.54
N ASP A 127 -6.87 3.15 15.56
CA ASP A 127 -6.29 4.24 14.77
C ASP A 127 -4.82 4.52 15.10
N THR A 128 -4.41 4.33 16.35
CA THR A 128 -3.02 4.52 16.78
C THR A 128 -2.13 3.42 16.18
N GLU A 129 -2.54 2.16 16.30
CA GLU A 129 -1.82 1.02 15.73
C GLU A 129 -1.69 1.12 14.23
N PHE A 130 -2.76 1.55 13.54
CA PHE A 130 -2.75 1.78 12.10
C PHE A 130 -1.74 2.86 11.69
N CYS A 131 -1.62 3.94 12.48
CA CYS A 131 -0.69 5.02 12.20
C CYS A 131 0.78 4.66 12.45
N TYR A 132 1.08 3.56 13.14
CA TYR A 132 2.45 3.09 13.37
C TYR A 132 2.98 2.16 12.26
N LEU A 133 2.15 1.77 11.29
CA LEU A 133 2.55 0.98 10.12
C LEU A 133 3.31 1.82 9.09
#